data_AF-A0A832X6K2-F1
#
_entry.id   AF-A0A832X6K2-F1
#
_cell.length_a   1.000
_cell.length_b   1.000
_cell.length_c   1.000
_cell.angle_alpha   90.00
_cell.angle_beta   90.00
_cell.angle_gamma   90.00
#
_symmetry.space_group_name_H-M   'P 1'
#
loop_
_entity.id
_entity.type
_entity.pdbx_description
1 polymer ?
#
loop_
_entity_poly.entity_id
_entity_poly.type
_entity_poly.pdbx_seq_one_letter_code
_entity_poly.pdbx_strand_id
1 'polypeptide(L)'
;MSVDENVRKRICLALDVDNLDLAKELVEESCEYVGIYKIGKELFVSEGTSSIKIPQSYGRDIFLDLKFHDIPNTVEGASKALVKHKVKMFTIHVMGGKEMIQAAVRGANSGVKKYGNIKPNILGVTVLTSHDEKSLKDILIDKPLD
;
A
#
# COMPACT_ATOMS: atom_id res chain seq x y z
N MET A 1 -3.81 16.45 -24.14
CA MET A 1 -4.84 17.26 -23.45
C MET A 1 -4.43 17.28 -21.98
N SER A 2 -4.11 18.43 -21.39
CA SER A 2 -3.63 18.44 -19.99
C SER A 2 -4.80 18.21 -19.03
N VAL A 3 -4.77 17.11 -18.28
CA VAL A 3 -5.75 16.84 -17.22
C VAL A 3 -5.50 17.79 -16.05
N ASP A 4 -6.56 18.33 -15.47
CA ASP A 4 -6.49 19.12 -14.24
C ASP A 4 -5.73 18.36 -13.14
N GLU A 5 -4.82 19.05 -12.45
CA GLU A 5 -3.94 18.41 -11.48
C GLU A 5 -4.71 17.82 -10.29
N ASN A 6 -5.83 18.42 -9.89
CA ASN A 6 -6.66 17.90 -8.80
C ASN A 6 -7.38 16.63 -9.21
N VAL A 7 -7.85 16.55 -10.46
CA VAL A 7 -8.44 15.33 -11.02
C VAL A 7 -7.40 14.22 -11.06
N ARG A 8 -6.21 14.49 -11.63
CA ARG A 8 -5.11 13.52 -11.73
C ARG A 8 -4.74 12.95 -10.36
N LYS A 9 -4.59 13.81 -9.33
CA LYS A 9 -4.23 13.40 -7.96
C LYS A 9 -5.27 12.51 -7.26
N ARG A 10 -6.49 12.40 -7.80
CA ARG A 10 -7.56 11.55 -7.26
C ARG A 10 -7.63 10.17 -7.92
N ILE A 11 -6.91 9.95 -9.02
CA ILE A 11 -6.87 8.67 -9.71
C ILE A 11 -5.68 7.86 -9.21
N CYS A 12 -5.96 6.65 -8.76
CA CYS A 12 -4.96 5.65 -8.42
C CYS A 12 -5.07 4.47 -9.40
N LEU A 13 -4.02 4.23 -10.19
CA LEU A 13 -3.97 3.11 -11.12
C LEU A 13 -3.22 1.92 -10.52
N ALA A 14 -3.75 0.72 -10.67
CA ALA A 14 -3.12 -0.51 -10.23
C ALA A 14 -2.06 -0.99 -11.24
N LEU A 15 -0.86 -1.29 -10.76
CA LEU A 15 0.18 -2.01 -11.52
C LEU A 15 0.11 -3.49 -11.16
N ASP A 16 -0.94 -4.15 -11.66
CA ASP A 16 -1.19 -5.58 -11.44
C ASP A 16 -0.59 -6.37 -12.62
N VAL A 17 0.74 -6.40 -12.64
CA VAL A 17 1.60 -7.09 -13.61
C VAL A 17 2.78 -7.73 -12.86
N ASP A 18 3.44 -8.71 -13.45
CA ASP A 18 4.43 -9.54 -12.77
C ASP A 18 5.89 -9.15 -13.02
N ASN A 19 6.17 -8.16 -13.87
CA ASN A 19 7.52 -7.74 -14.22
C ASN A 19 7.66 -6.21 -14.40
N LEU A 20 8.90 -5.72 -14.31
CA LEU A 20 9.21 -4.28 -14.39
C LEU A 20 8.96 -3.67 -15.77
N ASP A 21 9.10 -4.43 -16.85
CA ASP A 21 8.95 -3.89 -18.20
C ASP A 21 7.48 -3.52 -18.47
N LEU A 22 6.54 -4.42 -18.19
CA LEU A 22 5.11 -4.13 -18.28
C LEU A 22 4.69 -3.01 -17.32
N ALA A 23 5.23 -3.00 -16.10
CA ALA A 23 4.94 -1.94 -15.13
C ALA A 23 5.40 -0.57 -15.64
N LYS A 24 6.54 -0.52 -16.34
CA LYS A 24 7.08 0.69 -16.94
C LYS A 24 6.23 1.15 -18.12
N GLU A 25 5.84 0.27 -19.02
CA GLU A 25 4.95 0.58 -20.15
C GLU A 25 3.65 1.24 -19.66
N LEU A 26 2.99 0.62 -18.67
CA LEU A 26 1.76 1.17 -18.06
C LEU A 26 1.97 2.56 -17.45
N VAL A 27 3.11 2.78 -16.78
CA VAL A 27 3.43 4.08 -16.19
C VAL A 27 3.67 5.13 -17.28
N GLU A 28 4.43 4.79 -18.31
CA GLU A 28 4.72 5.70 -19.43
C GLU A 28 3.42 6.14 -20.13
N GLU A 29 2.52 5.21 -20.43
CA GLU A 29 1.26 5.50 -21.10
C GLU A 29 0.27 6.33 -20.27
N SER A 30 0.29 6.16 -18.93
CA SER A 30 -0.76 6.71 -18.06
C SER A 30 -0.30 7.85 -17.13
N CYS A 31 1.01 8.16 -17.05
CA CYS A 31 1.55 9.13 -16.09
C CYS A 31 1.03 10.56 -16.24
N GLU A 32 0.51 10.95 -17.40
CA GLU A 32 -0.13 12.26 -17.61
C GLU A 32 -1.54 12.34 -17.00
N TYR A 33 -2.20 11.20 -16.81
CA TYR A 33 -3.60 11.09 -16.37
C TYR A 33 -3.74 10.62 -14.92
N VAL A 34 -2.71 9.94 -14.40
CA VAL A 34 -2.72 9.30 -13.07
C VAL A 34 -1.78 10.02 -12.10
N GLY A 35 -2.23 10.20 -10.85
CA GLY A 35 -1.44 10.82 -9.78
C GLY A 35 -0.73 9.81 -8.88
N ILE A 36 -1.32 8.64 -8.69
CA ILE A 36 -0.88 7.62 -7.74
C ILE A 36 -0.84 6.25 -8.42
N TYR A 37 0.21 5.47 -8.21
CA TYR A 37 0.25 4.07 -8.65
C TYR A 37 0.16 3.14 -7.45
N LYS A 38 -0.77 2.17 -7.51
CA LYS A 38 -0.91 1.09 -6.55
C LYS A 38 -0.01 -0.06 -6.96
N ILE A 39 0.93 -0.42 -6.08
CA ILE A 39 1.77 -1.61 -6.23
C ILE A 39 1.22 -2.66 -5.28
N GLY A 40 0.65 -3.73 -5.84
CA GLY A 40 0.10 -4.87 -5.10
C GLY A 40 1.15 -5.95 -4.83
N LYS A 41 0.68 -7.09 -4.29
CA LYS A 41 1.53 -8.23 -3.97
C LYS A 41 2.20 -8.86 -5.20
N GLU A 42 1.50 -8.95 -6.33
CA GLU A 42 2.04 -9.57 -7.55
C GLU A 42 3.35 -8.92 -7.98
N LEU A 43 3.31 -7.63 -8.35
CA LEU A 43 4.50 -6.90 -8.76
C LEU A 43 5.55 -6.79 -7.65
N PHE A 44 5.14 -6.60 -6.39
CA PHE A 44 6.10 -6.43 -5.29
C PHE A 44 6.80 -7.75 -4.92
N VAL A 45 6.13 -8.89 -5.02
CA VAL A 45 6.77 -10.20 -4.74
C VAL A 45 7.73 -10.55 -5.87
N SER A 46 7.37 -10.29 -7.12
CA SER A 46 8.25 -10.54 -8.26
C SER A 46 9.49 -9.64 -8.24
N GLU A 47 9.31 -8.34 -8.01
CA GLU A 47 10.35 -7.34 -8.31
C GLU A 47 10.85 -6.56 -7.08
N GLY A 48 10.25 -6.82 -5.92
CA GLY A 48 10.59 -6.17 -4.67
C GLY A 48 10.49 -4.64 -4.76
N THR A 49 11.44 -3.97 -4.12
CA THR A 49 11.44 -2.51 -4.02
C THR A 49 11.81 -1.78 -5.32
N SER A 50 12.26 -2.51 -6.36
CA SER A 50 12.52 -1.94 -7.69
C SER A 50 11.23 -1.45 -8.34
N SER A 51 10.11 -2.14 -8.11
CA SER A 51 8.78 -1.73 -8.57
C SER A 51 8.38 -0.32 -8.12
N ILE A 52 8.79 0.08 -6.90
CA ILE A 52 8.52 1.42 -6.34
C ILE A 52 9.23 2.51 -7.15
N LYS A 53 10.39 2.19 -7.74
CA LYS A 53 11.24 3.18 -8.42
C LYS A 53 10.68 3.64 -9.74
N ILE A 54 9.91 2.80 -10.42
CA ILE A 54 9.34 3.13 -11.73
C ILE A 54 8.41 4.35 -11.61
N PRO A 55 7.31 4.37 -10.84
CA PRO A 55 6.45 5.56 -10.85
C PRO A 55 7.12 6.77 -10.18
N GLN A 56 8.06 6.54 -9.25
CA GLN A 56 8.84 7.62 -8.63
C GLN A 56 9.71 8.39 -9.64
N SER A 57 10.27 7.73 -10.66
CA SER A 57 11.07 8.41 -11.69
C SER A 57 10.23 9.36 -12.57
N TYR A 58 8.91 9.11 -12.66
CA TYR A 58 7.95 10.01 -13.34
C TYR A 58 7.32 11.03 -12.38
N GLY A 59 7.84 11.14 -11.14
CA GLY A 59 7.32 12.05 -10.13
C GLY A 59 5.90 11.72 -9.70
N ARG A 60 5.59 10.43 -9.52
CA ARG A 60 4.26 9.93 -9.13
C ARG A 60 4.29 9.31 -7.75
N ASP A 61 3.17 9.46 -7.06
CA ASP A 61 2.99 8.94 -5.71
C ASP A 61 2.76 7.43 -5.73
N ILE A 62 3.18 6.76 -4.66
CA ILE A 62 3.03 5.31 -4.52
C ILE A 62 2.04 4.98 -3.41
N PHE A 63 1.07 4.14 -3.73
CA PHE A 63 0.28 3.38 -2.78
C PHE A 63 0.80 1.94 -2.75
N LEU A 64 1.45 1.54 -1.65
CA LEU A 64 1.92 0.17 -1.46
C LEU A 64 0.86 -0.72 -0.80
N ASP A 65 0.20 -1.56 -1.58
CA ASP A 65 -0.94 -2.37 -1.14
C ASP A 65 -0.57 -3.82 -0.80
N LEU A 66 0.19 -4.00 0.28
CA LEU A 66 0.65 -5.32 0.74
C LEU A 66 -0.18 -5.91 1.88
N LYS A 67 -1.08 -5.12 2.47
CA LYS A 67 -2.03 -5.53 3.51
C LYS A 67 -1.31 -6.22 4.68
N PHE A 68 -0.31 -5.56 5.28
CA PHE A 68 0.48 -6.16 6.36
C PHE A 68 -0.42 -6.72 7.46
N HIS A 69 -0.20 -7.98 7.79
CA HIS A 69 -0.96 -8.73 8.77
C HIS A 69 -0.04 -9.78 9.40
N ASP A 70 0.45 -9.50 10.60
CA ASP A 70 1.42 -10.31 11.32
C ASP A 70 1.40 -9.92 12.81
N ILE A 71 2.27 -10.49 13.64
CA ILE A 71 2.41 -10.05 15.03
C ILE A 71 2.88 -8.58 15.10
N PRO A 72 2.56 -7.85 16.19
CA PRO A 72 2.82 -6.41 16.30
C PRO A 72 4.26 -5.99 15.99
N ASN A 73 5.25 -6.75 16.49
CA ASN A 73 6.66 -6.44 16.28
C ASN A 73 7.09 -6.52 14.81
N THR A 74 6.59 -7.51 14.06
CA THR A 74 6.88 -7.66 12.63
C THR A 74 6.30 -6.49 11.84
N VAL A 75 5.05 -6.13 12.11
CA VAL A 75 4.39 -5.00 11.42
C VAL A 75 5.03 -3.66 11.78
N GLU A 76 5.49 -3.48 13.03
CA GLU A 76 6.26 -2.31 13.44
C GLU A 76 7.57 -2.20 12.65
N GLY A 77 8.31 -3.31 12.54
CA GLY A 77 9.55 -3.40 11.76
C GLY A 77 9.35 -3.09 10.27
N ALA A 78 8.33 -3.70 9.65
CA ALA A 78 7.97 -3.47 8.26
C ALA A 78 7.57 -2.00 8.01
N SER A 79 6.72 -1.44 8.88
CA SER A 79 6.27 -0.04 8.78
C SER A 79 7.42 0.95 8.95
N LYS A 80 8.38 0.66 9.84
CA LYS A 80 9.61 1.45 10.00
C LYS A 80 10.47 1.40 8.76
N ALA A 81 10.73 0.21 8.21
CA ALA A 81 11.57 0.02 7.03
C ALA A 81 10.98 0.73 5.81
N LEU A 82 9.65 0.73 5.68
CA LEU A 82 8.96 1.30 4.53
C LEU A 82 9.16 2.82 4.35
N VAL A 83 9.38 3.56 5.45
CA VAL A 83 9.56 5.03 5.39
C VAL A 83 10.76 5.44 4.52
N LYS A 84 11.80 4.61 4.40
CA LYS A 84 12.95 4.92 3.52
C LYS A 84 12.57 4.94 2.03
N HIS A 85 11.46 4.29 1.65
CA HIS A 85 11.01 4.17 0.26
C HIS A 85 10.12 5.32 -0.20
N LYS A 86 9.76 6.28 0.69
CA LYS A 86 8.97 7.47 0.34
C LYS A 86 7.63 7.12 -0.35
N VAL A 87 6.97 6.05 0.08
CA VAL A 87 5.60 5.76 -0.38
C VAL A 87 4.65 6.78 0.25
N LYS A 88 3.58 7.14 -0.46
CA LYS A 88 2.56 8.07 0.05
C LYS A 88 1.65 7.39 1.07
N MET A 89 1.33 6.12 0.82
CA MET A 89 0.46 5.34 1.69
C MET A 89 0.72 3.84 1.59
N PHE A 90 0.34 3.08 2.60
CA PHE A 90 0.37 1.62 2.59
C PHE A 90 -0.77 1.00 3.39
N THR A 91 -1.06 -0.29 3.15
CA THR A 91 -2.14 -1.02 3.83
C THR A 91 -1.68 -1.95 4.95
N ILE A 92 -2.52 -2.03 5.99
CA ILE A 92 -2.49 -3.06 7.04
C ILE A 92 -3.88 -3.70 7.16
N HIS A 93 -3.99 -4.94 7.64
CA HIS A 93 -5.32 -5.53 7.92
C HIS A 93 -5.79 -5.16 9.33
N VAL A 94 -6.99 -4.61 9.49
CA VAL A 94 -7.51 -4.25 10.83
C VAL A 94 -7.79 -5.48 11.70
N MET A 95 -7.97 -6.65 11.07
CA MET A 95 -8.14 -7.94 11.73
C MET A 95 -6.92 -8.37 12.56
N GLY A 96 -5.74 -7.77 12.34
CA GLY A 96 -4.58 -8.00 13.20
C GLY A 96 -4.70 -7.35 14.60
N GLY A 97 -5.79 -6.61 14.84
CA GLY A 97 -6.14 -6.09 16.16
C GLY A 97 -5.46 -4.77 16.51
N LYS A 98 -5.95 -4.16 17.60
CA LYS A 98 -5.55 -2.82 18.05
C LYS A 98 -4.05 -2.68 18.25
N GLU A 99 -3.40 -3.68 18.88
CA GLU A 99 -1.97 -3.62 19.17
C GLU A 99 -1.14 -3.60 17.88
N MET A 100 -1.47 -4.44 16.89
CA MET A 100 -0.76 -4.45 15.60
C MET A 100 -0.92 -3.11 14.85
N ILE A 101 -2.12 -2.53 14.87
CA ILE A 101 -2.39 -1.21 14.26
C ILE A 101 -1.54 -0.13 14.93
N GLN A 102 -1.50 -0.10 16.27
CA GLN A 102 -0.67 0.84 17.02
C GLN A 102 0.82 0.63 16.74
N ALA A 103 1.26 -0.62 16.60
CA ALA A 103 2.63 -0.98 16.24
C ALA A 103 3.02 -0.47 14.85
N ALA A 104 2.12 -0.56 13.86
CA ALA A 104 2.35 0.02 12.53
C ALA A 104 2.59 1.54 12.60
N VAL A 105 1.78 2.25 13.40
CA VAL A 105 1.92 3.70 13.63
C VAL A 105 3.24 4.04 14.32
N ARG A 106 3.62 3.30 15.37
CA ARG A 106 4.91 3.46 16.08
C ARG A 106 6.08 3.21 15.14
N GLY A 107 6.00 2.18 14.31
CA GLY A 107 7.00 1.84 13.30
C GLY A 107 7.20 2.97 12.30
N ALA A 108 6.11 3.47 11.71
CA ALA A 108 6.16 4.60 10.78
C ALA A 108 6.76 5.86 11.43
N ASN A 109 6.34 6.21 12.66
CA ASN A 109 6.91 7.35 13.40
C ASN A 109 8.42 7.18 13.65
N SER A 110 8.84 5.98 14.04
CA SER A 110 10.26 5.65 14.24
C SER A 110 11.05 5.68 12.92
N GLY A 111 10.42 5.29 11.82
CA GLY A 111 10.98 5.39 10.48
C GLY A 111 11.22 6.85 10.07
N VAL A 112 10.28 7.76 10.37
CA VAL A 112 10.47 9.21 10.12
C VAL A 112 11.69 9.72 10.87
N LYS A 113 11.81 9.43 12.17
CA LYS A 113 12.97 9.84 12.98
C LYS A 113 14.29 9.27 12.43
N LYS A 114 14.27 8.04 11.91
CA LYS A 114 15.47 7.36 11.40
C LYS A 114 15.90 7.84 10.00
N TYR A 115 14.94 8.10 9.10
CA TYR A 115 15.22 8.35 7.68
C TYR A 115 14.97 9.79 7.24
N GLY A 116 14.36 10.63 8.05
CA GLY A 116 14.07 12.04 7.72
C GLY A 116 13.00 12.24 6.63
N ASN A 117 12.26 11.19 6.27
CA ASN A 117 11.21 11.25 5.24
C ASN A 117 9.83 11.51 5.87
N ILE A 118 8.86 11.88 5.02
CA ILE A 118 7.46 12.08 5.42
C ILE A 118 6.85 10.74 5.86
N LYS A 119 6.00 10.80 6.89
CA LYS A 119 5.20 9.66 7.34
C LYS A 119 4.19 9.26 6.26
N PRO A 120 4.17 8.00 5.78
CA PRO A 120 3.12 7.54 4.88
C PRO A 120 1.76 7.45 5.60
N ASN A 121 0.67 7.65 4.86
CA ASN A 121 -0.66 7.32 5.36
C ASN A 121 -0.80 5.81 5.53
N ILE A 122 -1.42 5.38 6.64
CA ILE A 122 -1.66 3.96 6.93
C ILE A 122 -3.14 3.71 6.73
N LEU A 123 -3.48 2.83 5.79
CA LEU A 123 -4.85 2.47 5.47
C LEU A 123 -5.20 1.10 6.06
N GLY A 124 -6.32 1.02 6.76
CA GLY A 124 -6.84 -0.24 7.30
C GLY A 124 -7.71 -0.95 6.29
N VAL A 125 -7.30 -2.15 5.86
CA VAL A 125 -8.17 -3.08 5.15
C VAL A 125 -9.11 -3.73 6.18
N THR A 126 -10.41 -3.53 5.97
CA THR A 126 -11.49 -4.07 6.78
C THR A 126 -11.80 -5.52 6.36
N VAL A 127 -13.01 -5.78 5.86
CA VAL A 127 -13.37 -7.03 5.19
C VAL A 127 -12.96 -6.94 3.71
N LEU A 128 -12.29 -7.96 3.18
CA LEU A 128 -11.97 -8.02 1.74
C LEU A 128 -13.25 -8.13 0.93
N THR A 129 -13.26 -7.56 -0.27
CA THR A 129 -14.43 -7.62 -1.17
C THR A 129 -14.76 -9.04 -1.63
N SER A 130 -13.83 -9.99 -1.49
CA SER A 130 -14.03 -11.40 -1.77
C SER A 130 -14.61 -12.19 -0.60
N HIS A 131 -14.72 -11.59 0.59
CA HIS A 131 -15.38 -12.22 1.73
C HIS A 131 -16.88 -12.02 1.66
N ASP A 132 -17.58 -13.09 1.97
CA ASP A 132 -19.02 -13.18 2.21
C ASP A 132 -19.27 -13.72 3.64
N GLU A 133 -20.53 -13.83 4.05
CA GLU A 133 -20.88 -14.34 5.38
C GLU A 133 -20.34 -15.76 5.63
N LYS A 134 -20.30 -16.60 4.59
CA LYS A 134 -19.85 -17.98 4.71
C LYS A 134 -18.35 -18.03 5.00
N SER A 135 -17.54 -17.32 4.22
CA SER A 135 -16.08 -17.29 4.39
C SER A 135 -15.65 -16.62 5.69
N LEU A 136 -16.44 -15.70 6.25
CA LEU A 136 -16.21 -15.16 7.59
C LEU A 136 -16.49 -16.21 8.69
N LYS A 137 -17.57 -16.99 8.56
CA LYS A 137 -17.87 -18.09 9.47
C LYS A 137 -16.80 -19.19 9.41
N ASP A 138 -16.25 -19.48 8.23
CA ASP A 138 -15.17 -20.45 8.04
C ASP A 138 -13.90 -20.09 8.84
N ILE A 139 -13.72 -18.80 9.17
CA ILE A 139 -12.63 -18.30 10.03
C ILE A 139 -13.11 -17.88 11.42
N LEU A 140 -14.25 -18.41 11.87
CA LEU A 140 -14.81 -18.21 13.21
C LEU A 140 -15.18 -16.75 13.53
N ILE A 141 -15.53 -15.98 12.50
CA ILE A 141 -16.13 -14.65 12.65
C ILE A 141 -17.62 -14.80 12.44
N ASP A 142 -18.33 -15.00 13.55
CA ASP A 142 -19.76 -15.29 13.60
C ASP A 142 -20.59 -14.18 14.27
N LYS A 143 -19.93 -13.13 14.80
CA LYS A 143 -20.62 -11.97 15.33
C LYS A 143 -21.34 -11.23 14.19
N PRO A 144 -22.63 -10.95 14.35
CA PRO A 144 -23.34 -10.10 13.40
C PRO A 144 -22.68 -8.71 13.38
N LEU A 145 -22.64 -8.12 12.18
CA LEU A 145 -22.16 -6.76 11.96
C LEU A 145 -23.24 -5.78 12.43
N ASP A 146 -23.47 -5.75 13.74
CA ASP A 146 -24.36 -4.79 14.40
C ASP A 146 -23.66 -3.42 14.53
#